data_AF-A0A6L8ETN8-F1
#
_entry.id   AF-A0A6L8ETN8-F1
#
_cell.length_a   1.000
_cell.length_b   1.000
_cell.length_c   1.000
_cell.angle_alpha   90.00
_cell.angle_beta   90.00
_cell.angle_gamma   90.00
#
_symmetry.space_group_name_H-M   'P 1'
#
loop_
_entity.id
_entity.type
_entity.pdbx_description
1 polymer ?
#
loop_
_entity_poly.entity_id
_entity_poly.type
_entity_poly.pdbx_seq_one_letter_code
_entity_poly.pdbx_strand_id
1 'polypeptide(L)'
;MSSYFIESFKIDKLWGNQNIDIPFNKDVNVLIGPNGSGKTTVLTLLHSILSGDLRSVVNFNFQQAKIGLKSFKGNSVRTVKVDIGEEFLKLKVGKKEYEAPIDIFFRRKPVQSLLRDFYERDNVITNLLSEDIDSESTPIVPLIWLPVSRRLPLTENDEERHIRAERLESVDLRLKELLDRLSRYYLILNAQFSERRREFEGQALSTMLYSKERDGFDSMLDSISSAPLPTKSEKTQLLNAFETTGFLDEKMQTQIDDYFTEAGRVLKLISEGKHIRTEDIPVLPIIRRTQTMVESARKLENHRKTRLM
;
A
#
# COMPACT_ATOMS: atom_id res chain seq x y z
N MET A 1 -3.35 3.54 -3.72
CA MET A 1 -4.00 2.27 -4.16
C MET A 1 -5.51 2.49 -4.38
N SER A 2 -6.12 1.95 -5.43
CA SER A 2 -7.59 2.01 -5.58
C SER A 2 -8.25 1.06 -4.57
N SER A 3 -8.63 1.57 -3.39
CA SER A 3 -9.43 0.82 -2.44
C SER A 3 -10.81 0.56 -3.06
N TYR A 4 -11.27 -0.70 -3.05
CA TYR A 4 -12.62 -1.09 -3.47
C TYR A 4 -13.47 -1.40 -2.24
N PHE A 5 -14.79 -1.18 -2.32
CA PHE A 5 -15.78 -1.66 -1.37
C PHE A 5 -16.73 -2.67 -2.02
N ILE A 6 -17.39 -3.48 -1.20
CA ILE A 6 -18.37 -4.47 -1.64
C ILE A 6 -19.69 -3.77 -1.94
N GLU A 7 -20.16 -3.83 -3.18
CA GLU A 7 -21.44 -3.25 -3.61
C GLU A 7 -22.57 -4.29 -3.56
N SER A 8 -22.26 -5.56 -3.85
CA SER A 8 -23.27 -6.62 -3.85
C SER A 8 -22.65 -7.99 -3.64
N PHE A 9 -23.40 -8.90 -3.02
CA PHE A 9 -23.06 -10.32 -2.97
C PHE A 9 -24.27 -11.17 -3.38
N LYS A 10 -24.08 -12.01 -4.40
CA LYS A 10 -25.09 -12.95 -4.88
C LYS A 10 -24.60 -14.38 -4.72
N ILE A 11 -25.48 -15.26 -4.28
CA ILE A 11 -25.23 -16.71 -4.18
C ILE A 11 -26.41 -17.42 -4.81
N ASP A 12 -26.13 -18.30 -5.77
CA ASP A 12 -27.13 -19.14 -6.42
C ASP A 12 -27.07 -20.57 -5.88
N LYS A 13 -28.25 -21.13 -5.61
CA LYS A 13 -28.46 -22.48 -5.06
C LYS A 13 -27.66 -22.78 -3.79
N LEU A 14 -27.60 -21.84 -2.85
CA LEU A 14 -27.13 -22.14 -1.50
C LEU A 14 -28.01 -23.24 -0.88
N TRP A 15 -27.37 -24.27 -0.34
CA TRP A 15 -28.00 -25.50 0.15
C TRP A 15 -28.90 -26.19 -0.89
N GLY A 16 -28.60 -25.99 -2.18
CA GLY A 16 -29.31 -26.59 -3.31
C GLY A 16 -30.56 -25.86 -3.78
N ASN A 17 -31.12 -24.92 -3.01
CA ASN A 17 -32.40 -24.30 -3.35
C ASN A 17 -32.57 -22.81 -3.01
N GLN A 18 -31.65 -22.18 -2.27
CA GLN A 18 -31.77 -20.77 -1.89
C GLN A 18 -30.92 -19.87 -2.77
N ASN A 19 -31.55 -18.85 -3.35
CA ASN A 19 -30.84 -17.77 -4.02
C ASN A 19 -30.80 -16.56 -3.08
N ILE A 20 -29.61 -16.00 -2.89
CA ILE A 20 -29.35 -14.87 -2.01
C ILE A 20 -28.84 -13.71 -2.86
N ASP A 21 -29.43 -12.54 -2.71
CA ASP A 21 -28.97 -11.29 -3.33
C ASP A 21 -28.93 -10.21 -2.25
N ILE A 22 -27.72 -9.79 -1.87
CA ILE A 22 -27.48 -8.81 -0.81
C ILE A 22 -26.83 -7.58 -1.44
N PRO A 23 -27.57 -6.47 -1.59
CA PRO A 23 -26.96 -5.18 -1.86
C PRO A 23 -26.29 -4.65 -0.59
N PHE A 24 -25.08 -4.09 -0.72
CA PHE A 24 -24.34 -3.51 0.39
C PHE A 24 -24.32 -1.98 0.29
N ASN A 25 -24.54 -1.32 1.42
CA ASN A 25 -24.22 0.08 1.61
C ASN A 25 -22.70 0.26 1.70
N LYS A 26 -22.23 1.44 1.29
CA LYS A 26 -20.81 1.80 1.32
C LYS A 26 -20.22 1.81 2.74
N ASP A 27 -21.03 2.17 3.74
CA ASP A 27 -20.54 2.43 5.10
C ASP A 27 -20.81 1.26 6.05
N VAL A 28 -22.07 1.07 6.47
CA VAL A 28 -22.44 0.04 7.47
C VAL A 28 -23.56 -0.84 6.95
N ASN A 29 -23.41 -2.14 7.16
CA ASN A 29 -24.39 -3.16 6.76
C ASN A 29 -24.69 -4.06 7.96
N VAL A 30 -25.98 -4.25 8.27
CA VAL A 30 -26.42 -5.06 9.41
C VAL A 30 -27.30 -6.20 8.90
N LEU A 31 -26.84 -7.44 9.09
CA LEU A 31 -27.61 -8.64 8.73
C LEU A 31 -28.42 -9.13 9.94
N ILE A 32 -29.74 -9.05 9.86
CA ILE A 32 -30.68 -9.44 10.92
C ILE A 32 -31.52 -10.63 10.46
N GLY A 33 -31.82 -11.55 11.39
CA GLY A 33 -32.70 -12.70 11.11
C GLY A 33 -32.71 -13.71 12.26
N PRO A 34 -33.58 -14.71 12.24
CA PRO A 34 -33.69 -15.72 13.29
C PRO A 34 -32.41 -16.59 13.40
N ASN A 35 -32.19 -17.24 14.54
CA ASN A 35 -31.09 -18.19 14.69
C ASN A 35 -31.23 -19.33 13.66
N GLY A 36 -30.11 -19.79 13.11
CA GLY A 36 -30.11 -20.80 12.04
C GLY A 36 -30.43 -20.28 10.64
N SER A 37 -30.74 -18.99 10.45
CA SER A 37 -31.08 -18.42 9.14
C SER A 37 -29.91 -18.26 8.15
N GLY A 38 -28.74 -18.88 8.40
CA GLY A 38 -27.59 -18.80 7.49
C GLY A 38 -26.73 -17.53 7.53
N LYS A 39 -27.02 -16.56 8.41
CA LYS A 39 -26.25 -15.28 8.47
C LYS A 39 -24.74 -15.50 8.54
N THR A 40 -24.28 -16.37 9.44
CA THR A 40 -22.86 -16.65 9.59
C THR A 40 -22.30 -17.38 8.37
N THR A 41 -23.05 -18.33 7.80
CA THR A 41 -22.66 -19.05 6.58
C THR A 41 -22.41 -18.09 5.40
N VAL A 42 -23.33 -17.14 5.17
CA VAL A 42 -23.19 -16.14 4.11
C VAL A 42 -21.96 -15.27 4.34
N LEU A 43 -21.75 -14.80 5.57
CA LEU A 43 -20.59 -13.96 5.91
C LEU A 43 -19.27 -14.74 5.82
N THR A 44 -19.24 -16.00 6.23
CA THR A 44 -18.04 -16.85 6.11
C THR A 44 -17.73 -17.16 4.66
N LEU A 45 -18.73 -17.47 3.82
CA LEU A 45 -18.53 -17.68 2.40
C LEU A 45 -17.99 -16.41 1.72
N LEU A 46 -18.59 -15.25 2.02
CA LEU A 46 -18.09 -13.95 1.54
C LEU A 46 -16.63 -13.72 1.94
N HIS A 47 -16.30 -14.00 3.21
CA HIS A 47 -14.93 -13.90 3.73
C HIS A 47 -13.97 -14.82 2.97
N SER A 48 -14.28 -16.12 2.85
CA SER A 48 -13.42 -17.11 2.21
C SER A 48 -13.15 -16.79 0.72
N ILE A 49 -14.14 -16.27 -0.01
CA ILE A 49 -13.95 -15.84 -1.40
C ILE A 49 -13.01 -14.61 -1.46
N LEU A 50 -13.22 -13.61 -0.59
CA LEU A 50 -12.39 -12.39 -0.58
C LEU A 50 -10.97 -12.62 -0.08
N SER A 51 -10.76 -13.59 0.81
CA SER A 51 -9.44 -13.98 1.31
C SER A 51 -8.71 -14.96 0.39
N GLY A 52 -9.37 -15.46 -0.67
CA GLY A 52 -8.79 -16.47 -1.58
C GLY A 52 -8.70 -17.88 -0.96
N ASP A 53 -9.42 -18.15 0.12
CA ASP A 53 -9.44 -19.46 0.77
C ASP A 53 -10.39 -20.42 0.03
N LEU A 54 -9.96 -20.87 -1.13
CA LEU A 54 -10.75 -21.75 -2.01
C LEU A 54 -11.06 -23.11 -1.38
N ARG A 55 -10.23 -23.59 -0.43
CA ARG A 55 -10.51 -24.82 0.32
C ARG A 55 -11.78 -24.68 1.15
N SER A 56 -11.89 -23.59 1.91
CA SER A 56 -13.10 -23.32 2.67
C SER A 56 -14.30 -23.12 1.75
N VAL A 57 -14.11 -22.44 0.61
CA VAL A 57 -15.19 -22.22 -0.38
C VAL A 57 -15.80 -23.53 -0.87
N VAL A 58 -14.99 -24.52 -1.24
CA VAL A 58 -15.47 -25.82 -1.75
C VAL A 58 -16.28 -26.61 -0.71
N ASN A 59 -16.09 -26.35 0.58
CA ASN A 59 -16.87 -26.99 1.64
C ASN A 59 -18.30 -26.43 1.77
N PHE A 60 -18.62 -25.31 1.13
CA PHE A 60 -19.97 -24.77 1.12
C PHE A 60 -20.80 -25.38 0.00
N ASN A 61 -22.04 -25.77 0.32
CA ASN A 61 -23.00 -26.22 -0.69
C ASN A 61 -23.65 -25.02 -1.39
N PHE A 62 -23.09 -24.58 -2.51
CA PHE A 62 -23.67 -23.59 -3.42
C PHE A 62 -23.21 -23.85 -4.86
N GLN A 63 -23.94 -23.35 -5.86
CA GLN A 63 -23.55 -23.52 -7.26
C GLN A 63 -22.64 -22.37 -7.72
N GLN A 64 -23.07 -21.13 -7.48
CA GLN A 64 -22.37 -19.96 -7.97
C GLN A 64 -22.41 -18.82 -6.94
N ALA A 65 -21.32 -18.07 -6.83
CA ALA A 65 -21.25 -16.88 -6.01
C ALA A 65 -20.64 -15.73 -6.81
N LYS A 66 -21.19 -14.52 -6.65
CA LYS A 66 -20.75 -13.31 -7.36
C LYS A 66 -20.66 -12.14 -6.40
N ILE A 67 -19.49 -11.51 -6.34
CA ILE A 67 -19.21 -10.31 -5.56
C ILE A 67 -19.00 -9.14 -6.52
N GLY A 68 -19.80 -8.09 -6.35
CA GLY A 68 -19.62 -6.81 -7.01
C GLY A 68 -18.77 -5.88 -6.15
N LEU A 69 -17.74 -5.29 -6.74
CA LEU A 69 -16.80 -4.40 -6.07
C LEU A 69 -16.74 -3.06 -6.79
N LYS A 70 -16.71 -1.96 -6.04
CA LYS A 70 -16.69 -0.61 -6.58
C LYS A 70 -15.61 0.24 -5.92
N SER A 71 -14.92 1.06 -6.72
CA SER A 71 -13.84 1.89 -6.20
C SER A 71 -14.36 2.97 -5.26
N PHE A 72 -13.62 3.25 -4.18
CA PHE A 72 -13.84 4.43 -3.34
C PHE A 72 -13.52 5.73 -4.08
N LYS A 73 -12.60 5.69 -5.05
CA LYS A 73 -12.16 6.82 -5.86
C LYS A 73 -12.40 6.50 -7.34
N GLY A 74 -13.45 7.08 -7.92
CA GLY A 74 -13.83 6.92 -9.33
C GLY A 74 -14.85 5.80 -9.59
N ASN A 75 -15.16 5.58 -10.87
CA ASN A 75 -16.25 4.68 -11.33
C ASN A 75 -15.78 3.27 -11.71
N SER A 76 -14.58 2.84 -11.29
CA SER A 76 -14.12 1.49 -11.63
C SER A 76 -14.90 0.44 -10.85
N VAL A 77 -15.35 -0.59 -11.56
CA VAL A 77 -16.10 -1.72 -11.03
C VAL A 77 -15.29 -2.99 -11.30
N ARG A 78 -15.19 -3.85 -10.29
CA ARG A 78 -14.61 -5.19 -10.39
C ARG A 78 -15.65 -6.22 -9.99
N THR A 79 -15.50 -7.43 -10.50
CA THR A 79 -16.38 -8.55 -10.14
C THR A 79 -15.53 -9.76 -9.85
N VAL A 80 -15.83 -10.43 -8.74
CA VAL A 80 -15.30 -11.74 -8.40
C VAL A 80 -16.44 -12.74 -8.56
N LYS A 81 -16.24 -13.78 -9.35
CA LYS A 81 -17.23 -14.84 -9.57
C LYS A 81 -16.59 -16.19 -9.28
N VAL A 82 -17.28 -17.02 -8.52
CA VAL A 82 -16.91 -18.41 -8.23
C VAL A 82 -18.02 -19.31 -8.73
N ASP A 83 -17.65 -20.35 -9.47
CA ASP A 83 -18.54 -21.41 -9.95
C ASP A 83 -18.00 -22.76 -9.47
N ILE A 84 -18.84 -23.54 -8.80
CA ILE A 84 -18.50 -24.89 -8.33
C ILE A 84 -19.17 -25.89 -9.28
N GLY A 85 -18.36 -26.52 -10.13
CA GLY A 85 -18.77 -27.66 -10.94
C GLY A 85 -18.61 -29.00 -10.21
N GLU A 86 -18.81 -30.10 -10.92
CA GLU A 86 -18.61 -31.45 -10.35
C GLU A 86 -17.12 -31.80 -10.18
N GLU A 87 -16.27 -31.41 -11.14
CA GLU A 87 -14.85 -31.76 -11.16
C GLU A 87 -13.91 -30.56 -10.92
N PHE A 88 -14.37 -29.34 -11.24
CA PHE A 88 -13.54 -28.14 -11.23
C PHE A 88 -14.24 -26.97 -10.53
N LEU A 89 -13.45 -26.18 -9.81
CA LEU A 89 -13.81 -24.85 -9.33
C LEU A 89 -13.27 -23.81 -10.32
N LYS A 90 -14.15 -22.91 -10.75
CA LYS A 90 -13.79 -21.78 -11.64
C LYS A 90 -13.89 -20.47 -10.87
N LEU A 91 -12.80 -19.72 -10.79
CA LEU A 91 -12.72 -18.40 -10.20
C LEU A 91 -12.43 -17.37 -11.29
N LYS A 92 -13.28 -16.36 -11.43
CA LYS A 92 -13.08 -15.23 -12.33
C LYS A 92 -12.93 -13.94 -11.53
N VAL A 93 -11.81 -13.26 -11.70
CA VAL A 93 -11.53 -11.95 -11.09
C VAL A 93 -11.34 -10.92 -12.20
N GLY A 94 -12.38 -10.13 -12.45
CA GLY A 94 -12.40 -9.18 -13.57
C GLY A 94 -12.24 -9.89 -14.92
N LYS A 95 -11.08 -9.71 -15.56
CA LYS A 95 -10.75 -10.33 -16.85
C LYS A 95 -10.01 -11.67 -16.73
N LYS A 96 -9.46 -11.98 -15.56
CA LYS A 96 -8.68 -13.21 -15.34
C LYS A 96 -9.60 -14.35 -14.91
N GLU A 97 -9.32 -15.55 -15.41
CA GLU A 97 -10.04 -16.78 -15.09
C GLU A 97 -9.05 -17.84 -14.61
N TYR A 98 -9.39 -18.52 -13.53
CA TYR A 98 -8.61 -19.56 -12.87
C TYR A 98 -9.49 -20.80 -12.73
N GLU A 99 -8.92 -21.97 -12.97
CA GLU A 99 -9.61 -23.25 -12.85
C GLU A 99 -8.77 -24.21 -12.03
N ALA A 100 -9.39 -24.84 -11.02
CA ALA A 100 -8.72 -25.76 -10.12
C ALA A 100 -9.55 -27.06 -9.97
N PRO A 101 -8.95 -28.24 -10.19
CA PRO A 101 -9.59 -29.52 -9.86
C PRO A 101 -9.99 -29.60 -8.40
N ILE A 102 -11.23 -30.03 -8.15
CA ILE A 102 -11.82 -30.05 -6.79
C ILE A 102 -11.14 -31.09 -5.89
N ASP A 103 -10.68 -32.20 -6.46
CA ASP A 103 -10.02 -33.29 -5.74
C ASP A 103 -8.76 -32.82 -4.98
N ILE A 104 -8.05 -31.81 -5.52
CA ILE A 104 -6.86 -31.23 -4.89
C ILE A 104 -7.17 -30.66 -3.49
N PHE A 105 -8.40 -30.17 -3.27
CA PHE A 105 -8.83 -29.62 -1.98
C PHE A 105 -9.16 -30.70 -0.94
N PHE A 106 -9.46 -31.94 -1.37
CA PHE A 106 -9.85 -33.06 -0.50
C PHE A 106 -8.71 -34.07 -0.22
N ARG A 107 -7.55 -33.96 -0.88
CA ARG A 107 -6.41 -34.85 -0.67
C ARG A 107 -5.77 -34.68 0.72
N ARG A 108 -6.13 -35.54 1.68
CA ARG A 108 -5.40 -35.70 2.96
C ARG A 108 -4.04 -36.38 2.69
N LYS A 109 -2.92 -35.70 2.98
CA LYS A 109 -1.57 -36.32 2.92
C LYS A 109 -1.08 -36.69 4.33
N PRO A 110 -0.31 -37.79 4.49
CA PRO A 110 0.20 -38.23 5.79
C PRO A 110 1.14 -37.21 6.45
N VAL A 111 1.12 -37.18 7.78
CA VAL A 111 1.66 -36.12 8.66
C VAL A 111 3.15 -35.81 8.43
N GLN A 112 3.95 -36.79 8.02
CA GLN A 112 5.41 -36.63 7.85
C GLN A 112 5.82 -35.78 6.63
N SER A 113 4.98 -35.63 5.60
CA SER A 113 5.24 -34.72 4.48
C SER A 113 4.72 -33.30 4.69
N LEU A 114 3.97 -33.06 5.78
CA LEU A 114 3.27 -31.79 5.98
C LEU A 114 4.21 -30.63 6.33
N LEU A 115 5.23 -30.87 7.16
CA LEU A 115 6.15 -29.80 7.62
C LEU A 115 7.01 -29.21 6.49
N ARG A 116 7.32 -30.00 5.46
CA ARG A 116 8.12 -29.54 4.29
C ARG A 116 7.26 -28.82 3.25
N ASP A 117 6.01 -29.26 3.07
CA ASP A 117 5.06 -28.67 2.12
C ASP A 117 4.32 -27.43 2.68
N PHE A 118 4.33 -27.15 4.00
CA PHE A 118 3.62 -25.99 4.57
C PHE A 118 4.15 -24.64 4.06
N TYR A 119 5.45 -24.54 3.79
CA TYR A 119 6.03 -23.35 3.15
C TYR A 119 5.80 -23.34 1.62
N GLU A 120 5.63 -24.50 0.99
CA GLU A 120 5.47 -24.61 -0.47
C GLU A 120 3.99 -24.58 -0.93
N ARG A 121 3.01 -24.86 -0.07
CA ARG A 121 1.59 -24.99 -0.46
C ARG A 121 0.77 -23.71 -0.33
N ASP A 122 1.11 -22.84 0.62
CA ASP A 122 0.72 -21.43 0.46
C ASP A 122 1.24 -21.01 -0.91
N ASN A 123 2.51 -21.25 -1.21
CA ASN A 123 3.09 -20.96 -2.52
C ASN A 123 2.41 -21.67 -3.70
N VAL A 124 1.77 -22.85 -3.70
CA VAL A 124 1.16 -23.36 -4.96
C VAL A 124 -0.15 -22.64 -5.33
N ILE A 125 -1.04 -22.42 -4.36
CA ILE A 125 -2.31 -21.71 -4.60
C ILE A 125 -2.05 -20.20 -4.66
N THR A 126 -1.14 -19.71 -3.82
CA THR A 126 -0.57 -18.37 -3.92
C THR A 126 0.12 -18.19 -5.27
N ASN A 127 0.98 -19.07 -5.77
CA ASN A 127 1.67 -18.96 -7.08
C ASN A 127 0.73 -19.05 -8.27
N LEU A 128 -0.31 -19.89 -8.23
CA LEU A 128 -1.37 -19.87 -9.25
C LEU A 128 -2.10 -18.53 -9.31
N LEU A 129 -2.17 -17.82 -8.18
CA LEU A 129 -2.71 -16.47 -8.09
C LEU A 129 -1.60 -15.40 -8.25
N SER A 130 -0.34 -15.66 -7.90
CA SER A 130 0.72 -14.68 -7.67
C SER A 130 1.69 -14.58 -8.85
N GLU A 131 1.82 -15.60 -9.71
CA GLU A 131 2.56 -15.43 -10.97
C GLU A 131 2.01 -14.27 -11.83
N ASP A 132 0.73 -13.90 -11.64
CA ASP A 132 0.09 -12.76 -12.29
C ASP A 132 -0.38 -11.63 -11.34
N ILE A 133 -0.30 -11.82 -10.01
CA ILE A 133 -0.63 -10.79 -9.00
C ILE A 133 0.64 -10.16 -8.39
N ASP A 134 1.84 -10.61 -8.78
CA ASP A 134 3.15 -10.09 -8.33
C ASP A 134 3.60 -8.74 -8.93
N SER A 135 2.65 -7.91 -9.36
CA SER A 135 2.89 -6.47 -9.50
C SER A 135 2.08 -5.60 -8.52
N GLU A 136 0.99 -6.13 -7.96
CA GLU A 136 0.12 -5.41 -7.02
C GLU A 136 -0.69 -6.40 -6.16
N SER A 137 -0.01 -7.26 -5.37
CA SER A 137 -0.64 -8.16 -4.39
C SER A 137 -1.21 -7.39 -3.19
N THR A 138 -2.00 -6.37 -3.47
CA THR A 138 -2.98 -5.84 -2.52
C THR A 138 -4.14 -6.83 -2.48
N PRO A 139 -4.58 -7.28 -1.29
CA PRO A 139 -5.86 -7.96 -1.17
C PRO A 139 -6.92 -7.11 -1.89
N ILE A 140 -7.76 -7.75 -2.71
CA ILE A 140 -8.73 -7.06 -3.58
C ILE A 140 -9.56 -6.05 -2.77
N VAL A 141 -9.83 -6.38 -1.51
CA VAL A 141 -10.34 -5.49 -0.46
C VAL A 141 -9.54 -5.77 0.83
N PRO A 142 -9.07 -4.74 1.57
CA PRO A 142 -8.49 -4.94 2.90
C PRO A 142 -9.56 -5.52 3.84
N LEU A 143 -9.47 -6.81 4.15
CA LEU A 143 -10.47 -7.53 4.93
C LEU A 143 -9.98 -7.75 6.35
N ILE A 144 -10.80 -7.36 7.33
CA ILE A 144 -10.57 -7.66 8.74
C ILE A 144 -11.82 -8.36 9.29
N TRP A 145 -11.65 -9.59 9.74
CA TRP A 145 -12.69 -10.34 10.45
C TRP A 145 -12.51 -10.20 11.97
N LEU A 146 -13.56 -9.76 12.65
CA LEU A 146 -13.59 -9.54 14.11
C LEU A 146 -14.75 -10.35 14.73
N PRO A 147 -14.50 -11.58 15.19
CA PRO A 147 -15.52 -12.39 15.84
C PRO A 147 -15.73 -11.94 17.29
N VAL A 148 -16.97 -11.63 17.67
CA VAL A 148 -17.28 -11.18 19.05
C VAL A 148 -17.37 -12.35 20.05
N SER A 149 -17.77 -13.54 19.59
CA SER A 149 -18.01 -14.69 20.49
C SER A 149 -18.24 -16.04 19.80
N ARG A 150 -17.99 -16.14 18.47
CA ARG A 150 -18.16 -17.40 17.73
C ARG A 150 -16.85 -17.81 17.09
N ARG A 151 -16.47 -19.07 17.28
CA ARG A 151 -15.45 -19.74 16.45
C ARG A 151 -15.85 -19.58 14.98
N LEU A 152 -14.89 -19.34 14.09
CA LEU A 152 -15.11 -19.82 12.71
C LEU A 152 -15.33 -21.34 12.78
N PRO A 153 -16.10 -21.95 11.86
CA PRO A 153 -15.94 -23.37 11.60
C PRO A 153 -14.51 -23.53 11.08
N LEU A 154 -13.60 -23.81 12.01
CA LEU A 154 -12.24 -24.19 11.73
C LEU A 154 -12.31 -25.48 10.90
N THR A 155 -11.55 -25.54 9.82
CA THR A 155 -11.47 -26.76 9.02
C THR A 155 -10.87 -27.88 9.88
N GLU A 156 -11.10 -29.16 9.57
CA GLU A 156 -10.42 -30.27 10.28
C GLU A 156 -8.88 -30.10 10.29
N ASN A 157 -8.30 -29.34 9.35
CA ASN A 157 -6.88 -29.00 9.32
C ASN A 157 -6.44 -28.00 10.40
N ASP A 158 -7.36 -27.22 10.94
CA ASP A 158 -7.12 -26.31 12.06
C ASP A 158 -7.33 -27.01 13.41
N GLU A 159 -8.09 -28.12 13.45
CA GLU A 159 -8.24 -28.93 14.67
C GLU A 159 -6.88 -29.42 15.19
N GLU A 160 -5.97 -29.86 14.31
CA GLU A 160 -4.62 -30.29 14.70
C GLU A 160 -3.73 -29.14 15.21
N ARG A 161 -3.91 -27.91 14.71
CA ARG A 161 -3.18 -26.72 15.19
C ARG A 161 -3.67 -26.28 16.57
N HIS A 162 -4.93 -26.51 16.89
CA HIS A 162 -5.57 -26.00 18.10
C HIS A 162 -5.59 -26.96 19.29
N ILE A 163 -5.19 -28.23 19.13
CA ILE A 163 -5.04 -29.16 20.27
C ILE A 163 -4.00 -28.65 21.30
N ARG A 164 -3.09 -27.74 20.93
CA ARG A 164 -2.17 -27.06 21.89
C ARG A 164 -2.57 -25.65 22.31
N ALA A 165 -3.57 -25.05 21.67
CA ALA A 165 -4.00 -23.68 21.96
C ALA A 165 -5.41 -23.68 22.52
N GLU A 166 -5.58 -24.25 23.70
CA GLU A 166 -6.73 -23.96 24.57
C GLU A 166 -6.70 -22.47 24.93
N ARG A 167 -7.27 -21.62 24.09
CA ARG A 167 -7.80 -20.32 24.46
C ARG A 167 -8.73 -19.85 23.36
N LEU A 168 -9.97 -19.61 23.74
CA LEU A 168 -10.99 -18.91 22.97
C LEU A 168 -10.34 -17.76 22.19
N GLU A 169 -10.48 -17.73 20.86
CA GLU A 169 -10.15 -16.52 20.09
C GLU A 169 -11.14 -15.42 20.51
N SER A 170 -10.80 -14.67 21.56
CA SER A 170 -11.55 -13.50 21.96
C SER A 170 -11.25 -12.35 21.00
N VAL A 171 -12.19 -11.41 20.89
CA VAL A 171 -11.96 -10.12 20.22
C VAL A 171 -10.61 -9.54 20.61
N ASP A 172 -10.24 -9.65 21.89
CA ASP A 172 -9.00 -9.09 22.43
C ASP A 172 -7.75 -9.72 21.82
N LEU A 173 -7.75 -11.04 21.57
CA LEU A 173 -6.64 -11.70 20.91
C LEU A 173 -6.45 -11.17 19.50
N ARG A 174 -7.55 -11.03 18.75
CA ARG A 174 -7.52 -10.53 17.39
C ARG A 174 -7.13 -9.06 17.34
N LEU A 175 -7.66 -8.24 18.25
CA LEU A 175 -7.26 -6.84 18.40
C LEU A 175 -5.78 -6.72 18.72
N LYS A 176 -5.25 -7.54 19.63
CA LYS A 176 -3.82 -7.56 19.98
C LYS A 176 -2.96 -7.91 18.77
N GLU A 177 -3.36 -8.91 17.98
CA GLU A 177 -2.65 -9.28 16.75
C GLU A 177 -2.67 -8.14 15.72
N LEU A 178 -3.81 -7.47 15.53
CA LEU A 178 -3.92 -6.33 14.62
C LEU A 178 -3.04 -5.16 15.08
N LEU A 179 -3.02 -4.87 16.38
CA LEU A 179 -2.15 -3.85 16.96
C LEU A 179 -0.66 -4.18 16.76
N ASP A 180 -0.29 -5.44 16.92
CA ASP A 180 1.08 -5.91 16.71
C ASP A 180 1.48 -5.83 15.23
N ARG A 181 0.58 -6.20 14.30
CA ARG A 181 0.78 -5.99 12.86
C ARG A 181 0.94 -4.52 12.51
N LEU A 182 0.12 -3.64 13.08
CA LEU A 182 0.22 -2.19 12.89
C LEU A 182 1.55 -1.65 13.43
N SER A 183 1.99 -2.13 14.58
CA SER A 183 3.26 -1.74 15.19
C SER A 183 4.46 -2.15 14.32
N ARG A 184 4.44 -3.38 13.78
CA ARG A 184 5.45 -3.83 12.80
C ARG A 184 5.44 -2.98 11.54
N TYR A 185 4.26 -2.68 11.00
CA TYR A 185 4.12 -1.83 9.82
C TYR A 185 4.71 -0.44 10.08
N TYR A 186 4.42 0.16 11.24
CA TYR A 186 4.97 1.45 11.65
C TYR A 186 6.50 1.40 11.76
N LEU A 187 7.06 0.30 12.29
CA LEU A 187 8.52 0.13 12.39
C LEU A 187 9.19 0.03 11.02
N ILE A 188 8.60 -0.72 10.09
CA ILE A 188 9.06 -0.80 8.69
C ILE A 188 8.99 0.57 8.02
N LEU A 189 7.88 1.29 8.22
CA LEU A 189 7.68 2.63 7.69
C LEU A 189 8.78 3.58 8.18
N ASN A 190 9.07 3.57 9.48
CA ASN A 190 10.13 4.39 10.07
C ASN A 190 11.53 4.01 9.58
N ALA A 191 11.82 2.73 9.44
CA ALA A 191 13.10 2.28 8.88
C ALA A 191 13.29 2.81 7.46
N GLN A 192 12.26 2.72 6.61
CA GLN A 192 12.29 3.29 5.26
C GLN A 192 12.44 4.81 5.27
N PHE A 193 11.74 5.51 6.17
CA PHE A 193 11.91 6.96 6.32
C PHE A 193 13.33 7.33 6.75
N SER A 194 13.92 6.58 7.67
CA SER A 194 15.29 6.81 8.14
C SER A 194 16.32 6.58 7.04
N GLU A 195 16.15 5.54 6.22
CA GLU A 195 17.03 5.27 5.07
C GLU A 195 16.99 6.42 4.06
N ARG A 196 15.79 6.89 3.70
CA ARG A 196 15.62 8.03 2.78
C ARG A 196 16.16 9.33 3.35
N ARG A 197 16.02 9.55 4.66
CA ARG A 197 16.62 10.70 5.34
C ARG A 197 18.14 10.67 5.18
N ARG A 198 18.76 9.50 5.41
CA ARG A 198 20.21 9.32 5.26
C ARG A 198 20.68 9.55 3.81
N GLU A 199 19.90 9.10 2.83
CA GLU A 199 20.17 9.40 1.41
C GLU A 199 20.13 10.91 1.12
N PHE A 200 19.11 11.61 1.64
CA PHE A 200 18.99 13.06 1.48
C PHE A 200 20.15 13.80 2.17
N GLU A 201 20.50 13.43 3.39
CA GLU A 201 21.66 13.99 4.11
C GLU A 201 22.97 13.78 3.33
N GLY A 202 23.20 12.58 2.80
CA GLY A 202 24.34 12.28 1.95
C GLY A 202 24.36 13.13 0.67
N GLN A 203 23.22 13.31 0.02
CA GLN A 203 23.09 14.19 -1.14
C GLN A 203 23.37 15.65 -0.77
N ALA A 204 22.79 16.16 0.32
CA ALA A 204 23.01 17.52 0.79
C ALA A 204 24.49 17.78 1.09
N LEU A 205 25.18 16.89 1.81
CA LEU A 205 26.62 16.99 2.05
C LEU A 205 27.44 16.90 0.75
N SER A 206 27.05 16.04 -0.19
CA SER A 206 27.73 15.93 -1.49
C SER A 206 27.61 17.19 -2.35
N THR A 207 26.56 18.01 -2.15
CA THR A 207 26.46 19.32 -2.83
C THR A 207 27.43 20.36 -2.27
N MET A 208 27.94 20.17 -1.05
CA MET A 208 28.95 21.07 -0.49
C MET A 208 30.35 20.81 -1.09
N LEU A 209 30.59 19.58 -1.54
CA LEU A 209 31.86 19.18 -2.16
C LEU A 209 31.98 19.71 -3.58
N TYR A 210 33.19 20.16 -3.93
CA TYR A 210 33.52 20.63 -5.28
C TYR A 210 33.28 19.53 -6.32
N SER A 211 32.70 19.90 -7.45
CA SER A 211 32.53 19.02 -8.60
C SER A 211 32.68 19.78 -9.90
N LYS A 212 33.51 19.25 -10.80
CA LYS A 212 33.87 19.90 -12.07
C LYS A 212 32.66 20.18 -12.98
N GLU A 213 31.61 19.36 -12.86
CA GLU A 213 30.35 19.48 -13.60
C GLU A 213 29.42 20.59 -13.04
N ARG A 214 29.52 20.91 -11.75
CA ARG A 214 28.67 21.91 -11.07
C ARG A 214 29.36 23.26 -10.84
N ASP A 215 30.67 23.26 -10.67
CA ASP A 215 31.45 24.45 -10.30
C ASP A 215 32.33 24.97 -11.47
N GLY A 216 32.21 24.39 -12.67
CA GLY A 216 32.89 24.88 -13.87
C GLY A 216 32.27 26.18 -14.38
N PHE A 217 33.09 27.20 -14.64
CA PHE A 217 32.65 28.56 -15.01
C PHE A 217 31.66 28.60 -16.19
N ASP A 218 31.93 27.88 -17.28
CA ASP A 218 31.04 27.83 -18.46
C ASP A 218 29.69 27.18 -18.15
N SER A 219 29.70 26.06 -17.39
CA SER A 219 28.48 25.36 -16.98
C SER A 219 27.58 26.20 -16.06
N MET A 220 28.20 27.12 -15.32
CA MET A 220 27.56 28.00 -14.35
C MET A 220 26.87 29.18 -15.05
N LEU A 221 27.50 29.74 -16.07
CA LEU A 221 26.93 30.85 -16.86
C LEU A 221 25.71 30.40 -17.70
N ASP A 222 25.77 29.22 -18.33
CA ASP A 222 24.68 28.64 -19.11
C ASP A 222 23.46 28.25 -18.25
N SER A 223 23.70 27.70 -17.07
CA SER A 223 22.63 27.28 -16.16
C SER A 223 21.93 28.47 -15.49
N ILE A 224 22.66 29.55 -15.20
CA ILE A 224 22.13 30.73 -14.50
C ILE A 224 21.37 31.65 -15.44
N SER A 225 21.79 31.76 -16.70
CA SER A 225 21.06 32.52 -17.73
C SER A 225 19.70 31.90 -18.09
N SER A 226 19.50 30.61 -17.83
CA SER A 226 18.25 29.87 -18.03
C SER A 226 17.49 29.55 -16.73
N ALA A 227 18.04 29.90 -15.57
CA ALA A 227 17.45 29.59 -14.28
C ALA A 227 16.23 30.50 -13.99
N PRO A 228 15.07 29.93 -13.64
CA PRO A 228 13.93 30.71 -13.18
C PRO A 228 14.26 31.39 -11.84
N LEU A 229 13.62 32.55 -11.61
CA LEU A 229 13.73 33.28 -10.34
C LEU A 229 13.34 32.38 -9.15
N PRO A 230 14.02 32.51 -7.99
CA PRO A 230 13.74 31.70 -6.82
C PRO A 230 12.29 31.90 -6.41
N THR A 231 11.50 30.83 -6.44
CA THR A 231 10.06 30.91 -6.20
C THR A 231 9.76 30.70 -4.72
N LYS A 232 8.72 31.38 -4.18
CA LYS A 232 8.24 31.15 -2.79
C LYS A 232 7.97 29.66 -2.48
N SER A 233 7.57 28.90 -3.49
CA SER A 233 7.37 27.44 -3.41
C SER A 233 8.67 26.68 -3.09
N GLU A 234 9.78 27.04 -3.71
CA GLU A 234 11.09 26.38 -3.50
C GLU A 234 11.62 26.64 -2.10
N LYS A 235 11.46 27.87 -1.60
CA LYS A 235 11.75 28.22 -0.21
C LYS A 235 10.96 27.36 0.76
N THR A 236 9.66 27.18 0.51
CA THR A 236 8.78 26.38 1.38
C THR A 236 9.18 24.90 1.36
N GLN A 237 9.52 24.35 0.18
CA GLN A 237 10.00 22.97 0.05
C GLN A 237 11.32 22.74 0.80
N LEU A 238 12.22 23.71 0.74
CA LEU A 238 13.49 23.63 1.45
C LEU A 238 13.27 23.65 2.96
N LEU A 239 12.44 24.57 3.47
CA LEU A 239 12.08 24.65 4.89
C LEU A 239 11.44 23.34 5.38
N ASN A 240 10.48 22.79 4.64
CA ASN A 240 9.85 21.51 4.96
C ASN A 240 10.87 20.36 5.01
N ALA A 241 11.85 20.34 4.10
CA ALA A 241 12.89 19.32 4.08
C ALA A 241 13.82 19.42 5.29
N PHE A 242 14.21 20.63 5.67
CA PHE A 242 15.02 20.89 6.87
C PHE A 242 14.26 20.63 8.19
N GLU A 243 12.95 20.86 8.21
CA GLU A 243 12.08 20.48 9.32
C GLU A 243 12.01 18.95 9.43
N THR A 244 11.84 18.26 8.29
CA THR A 244 11.73 16.80 8.23
C THR A 244 13.01 16.09 8.68
N THR A 245 14.17 16.70 8.47
CA THR A 245 15.47 16.17 8.91
C THR A 245 15.76 16.49 10.37
N GLY A 246 15.05 17.46 10.97
CA GLY A 246 15.22 17.87 12.36
C GLY A 246 16.33 18.90 12.57
N PHE A 247 16.76 19.60 11.50
CA PHE A 247 17.79 20.63 11.57
C PHE A 247 17.23 22.05 11.57
N LEU A 248 15.90 22.23 11.45
CA LEU A 248 15.27 23.55 11.37
C LEU A 248 15.24 24.28 12.73
N ASP A 249 16.19 25.20 12.90
CA ASP A 249 16.19 26.19 13.98
C ASP A 249 15.82 27.59 13.46
N GLU A 250 15.38 28.47 14.36
CA GLU A 250 15.01 29.87 14.06
C GLU A 250 16.15 30.62 13.32
N LYS A 251 17.40 30.36 13.71
CA LYS A 251 18.61 30.89 13.05
C LYS A 251 18.76 30.41 11.61
N MET A 252 18.48 29.14 11.35
CA MET A 252 18.63 28.57 10.01
C MET A 252 17.53 29.06 9.07
N GLN A 253 16.33 29.29 9.61
CA GLN A 253 15.25 29.95 8.89
C GLN A 253 15.63 31.36 8.46
N THR A 254 16.27 32.15 9.34
CA THR A 254 16.77 33.49 8.97
C THR A 254 17.84 33.41 7.89
N GLN A 255 18.78 32.47 7.98
CA GLN A 255 19.83 32.28 6.97
C GLN A 255 19.28 31.88 5.60
N ILE A 256 18.26 31.02 5.57
CA ILE A 256 17.56 30.65 4.33
C ILE A 256 16.87 31.88 3.74
N ASP A 257 16.23 32.70 4.58
CA ASP A 257 15.52 33.91 4.16
C ASP A 257 16.46 34.96 3.55
N ASP A 258 17.59 35.22 4.21
CA ASP A 258 18.64 36.12 3.73
C ASP A 258 19.21 35.63 2.40
N TYR A 259 19.47 34.33 2.30
CA TYR A 259 19.95 33.70 1.09
C TYR A 259 18.99 33.85 -0.09
N PHE A 260 17.69 33.54 0.08
CA PHE A 260 16.71 33.69 -1.00
C PHE A 260 16.55 35.15 -1.45
N THR A 261 16.78 36.11 -0.54
CA THR A 261 16.76 37.54 -0.86
C THR A 261 17.96 37.93 -1.73
N GLU A 262 19.17 37.52 -1.34
CA GLU A 262 20.39 37.80 -2.10
C GLU A 262 20.45 37.05 -3.43
N ALA A 263 20.05 35.78 -3.46
CA ALA A 263 19.94 34.99 -4.69
C ALA A 263 18.95 35.65 -5.68
N GLY A 264 17.81 36.15 -5.19
CA GLY A 264 16.84 36.88 -5.99
C GLY A 264 17.39 38.20 -6.53
N ARG A 265 18.20 38.93 -5.76
CA ARG A 265 18.88 40.15 -6.20
C ARG A 265 19.88 39.87 -7.32
N VAL A 266 20.74 38.86 -7.14
CA VAL A 266 21.78 38.49 -8.12
C VAL A 266 21.16 37.97 -9.42
N LEU A 267 20.14 37.12 -9.36
CA LEU A 267 19.44 36.62 -10.55
C LEU A 267 18.73 37.74 -11.35
N LYS A 268 18.17 38.74 -10.66
CA LYS A 268 17.61 39.93 -11.32
C LYS A 268 18.68 40.74 -12.07
N LEU A 269 19.82 40.99 -11.45
CA LEU A 269 20.93 41.74 -12.08
C LEU A 269 21.43 41.06 -13.35
N ILE A 270 21.49 39.72 -13.33
CA ILE A 270 21.88 38.90 -14.50
C ILE A 270 20.81 38.95 -15.59
N SER A 271 19.53 38.83 -15.23
CA SER A 271 18.42 38.91 -16.19
C SER A 271 18.27 40.28 -16.85
N GLU A 272 18.69 41.35 -16.17
CA GLU A 272 18.65 42.74 -16.66
C GLU A 272 19.93 43.14 -17.41
N GLY A 273 20.92 42.23 -17.54
CA GLY A 273 22.19 42.50 -18.21
C GLY A 273 23.07 43.54 -17.51
N LYS A 274 22.88 43.76 -16.20
CA LYS A 274 23.64 44.74 -15.40
C LYS A 274 24.97 44.14 -14.93
N HIS A 275 25.96 45.01 -14.71
CA HIS A 275 27.29 44.60 -14.24
C HIS A 275 27.21 43.86 -12.90
N ILE A 276 27.68 42.62 -12.89
CA ILE A 276 27.85 41.79 -11.69
C ILE A 276 29.06 42.33 -10.91
N ARG A 277 28.91 42.62 -9.62
CA ARG A 277 30.02 43.06 -8.78
C ARG A 277 30.85 41.84 -8.36
N THR A 278 32.12 42.05 -8.00
CA THR A 278 33.00 40.99 -7.49
C THR A 278 32.43 40.30 -6.23
N GLU A 279 31.65 41.03 -5.44
CA GLU A 279 30.92 40.54 -4.26
C GLU A 279 29.80 39.55 -4.59
N ASP A 280 29.26 39.58 -5.81
CA ASP A 280 28.11 38.78 -6.23
C ASP A 280 28.56 37.41 -6.80
N ILE A 281 29.85 37.27 -7.17
CA ILE A 281 30.44 36.05 -7.76
C ILE A 281 30.33 34.82 -6.83
N PRO A 282 30.59 34.91 -5.51
CA PRO A 282 30.49 33.76 -4.60
C PRO A 282 29.06 33.28 -4.36
N VAL A 283 28.03 34.06 -4.70
CA VAL A 283 26.61 33.71 -4.53
C VAL A 283 26.18 32.71 -5.61
N LEU A 284 26.75 32.81 -6.81
CA LEU A 284 26.36 32.02 -7.97
C LEU A 284 26.52 30.49 -7.78
N PRO A 285 27.61 29.96 -7.18
CA PRO A 285 27.71 28.53 -6.89
C PRO A 285 26.69 28.07 -5.86
N ILE A 286 26.33 28.94 -4.91
CA ILE A 286 25.37 28.64 -3.85
C ILE A 286 23.96 28.49 -4.44
N ILE A 287 23.58 29.36 -5.41
CA ILE A 287 22.34 29.25 -6.19
C ILE A 287 22.16 27.86 -6.77
N ARG A 288 23.19 27.36 -7.46
CA ARG A 288 23.15 26.04 -8.06
C ARG A 288 23.05 24.91 -7.02
N ARG A 289 23.77 25.05 -5.89
CA ARG A 289 23.70 24.08 -4.78
C ARG A 289 22.30 24.02 -4.18
N THR A 290 21.68 25.17 -3.93
CA THR A 290 20.32 25.20 -3.37
C THR A 290 19.29 24.64 -4.34
N GLN A 291 19.39 24.90 -5.64
CA GLN A 291 18.49 24.29 -6.63
C GLN A 291 18.57 22.76 -6.62
N THR A 292 19.79 22.20 -6.59
CA THR A 292 19.96 20.74 -6.49
C THR A 292 19.43 20.19 -5.16
N MET A 293 19.58 20.92 -4.06
CA MET A 293 18.96 20.57 -2.78
C MET A 293 17.42 20.61 -2.83
N VAL A 294 16.83 21.61 -3.48
CA VAL A 294 15.37 21.73 -3.68
C VAL A 294 14.84 20.57 -4.52
N GLU A 295 15.54 20.17 -5.58
CA GLU A 295 15.17 19.00 -6.39
C GLU A 295 15.20 17.70 -5.57
N SER A 296 16.25 17.50 -4.77
CA SER A 296 16.34 16.36 -3.85
C SER A 296 15.23 16.38 -2.79
N ALA A 297 14.91 17.55 -2.22
CA ALA A 297 13.81 17.74 -1.29
C ALA A 297 12.45 17.39 -1.93
N ARG A 298 12.22 17.83 -3.17
CA ARG A 298 11.00 17.54 -3.92
C ARG A 298 10.84 16.04 -4.21
N LYS A 299 11.95 15.34 -4.50
CA LYS A 299 11.94 13.87 -4.64
C LYS A 299 11.50 13.20 -3.33
N LEU A 300 11.99 13.67 -2.18
CA LEU A 300 11.62 13.16 -0.86
C LEU A 300 10.14 13.41 -0.53
N GLU A 301 9.62 14.61 -0.79
CA GLU A 301 8.20 14.93 -0.59
C GLU A 301 7.26 14.12 -1.50
N ASN A 302 7.60 13.95 -2.78
CA ASN A 302 6.78 13.18 -3.71
C ASN A 302 6.66 11.73 -3.27
N HIS A 303 7.75 11.11 -2.79
CA HIS A 303 7.71 9.74 -2.28
C HIS A 303 6.83 9.60 -1.04
N ARG A 304 6.83 10.60 -0.14
CA ARG A 304 5.94 10.66 1.01
C ARG A 304 4.47 10.71 0.59
N LYS A 305 4.11 11.50 -0.43
CA LYS A 305 2.73 11.63 -0.93
C LYS A 305 2.24 10.36 -1.63
N THR A 306 3.09 9.69 -2.41
CA THR A 306 2.70 8.48 -3.15
C THR A 306 2.38 7.29 -2.23
N ARG A 307 2.94 7.22 -1.02
CA ARG A 307 2.70 6.11 -0.07
C ARG A 307 1.64 6.39 1.00
N LEU A 308 1.26 7.64 1.21
CA LEU A 308 0.12 8.02 2.06
C LEU A 308 -1.24 7.96 1.32
N MET A 309 -1.25 7.63 0.01
CA MET A 309 -2.44 7.54 -0.86
C MET A 309 -2.73 6.13 -1.38
#